data_AF-A0A920E159-F1
#
_entry.id   AF-A0A920E159-F1
#
_cell.length_a   1.000
_cell.length_b   1.000
_cell.length_c   1.000
_cell.angle_alpha   90.00
_cell.angle_beta   90.00
_cell.angle_gamma   90.00
#
_symmetry.space_group_name_H-M   'P 1'
#
loop_
_entity.id
_entity.type
_entity.pdbx_description
1 polymer ?
#
loop_
_entity_poly.entity_id
_entity_poly.type
_entity_poly.pdbx_seq_one_letter_code
_entity_poly.pdbx_strand_id
1 'polypeptide(L)'
;MGKDIVEEIKLVDYALIDGTFYNGLELDRDMSEIPHPSVEETLELFLNQPVVERNKIYFIHINHTNPILTNKNGVKDLIESYGFNVAKRG
;
A
#
# COMPACT_ATOMS: atom_id res chain seq x y z
N MET A 1 -12.92 18.91 7.73
CA MET A 1 -13.47 18.01 6.68
C MET A 1 -12.27 17.32 6.05
N GLY A 2 -12.21 15.99 6.11
CA GLY A 2 -11.18 15.23 5.41
C GLY A 2 -11.48 15.19 3.91
N LYS A 3 -10.43 15.05 3.09
CA LYS A 3 -10.55 14.77 1.66
C LYS A 3 -10.71 13.27 1.45
N ASP A 4 -11.47 12.87 0.44
CA ASP A 4 -11.59 11.47 0.04
C ASP A 4 -10.36 11.08 -0.79
N ILE A 5 -9.58 10.11 -0.29
CA ILE A 5 -8.35 9.66 -0.97
C ILE A 5 -8.62 9.08 -2.35
N VAL A 6 -9.77 8.44 -2.57
CA VAL A 6 -10.14 7.87 -3.88
C VAL A 6 -10.32 8.98 -4.90
N GLU A 7 -10.91 10.11 -4.50
CA GLU A 7 -11.05 11.28 -5.38
C GLU A 7 -9.71 11.99 -5.59
N GLU A 8 -8.87 12.10 -4.56
CA GLU A 8 -7.55 12.74 -4.70
C GLU A 8 -6.61 11.97 -5.66
N ILE A 9 -6.67 10.63 -5.69
CA ILE A 9 -5.85 9.82 -6.61
C ILE A 9 -6.21 10.07 -8.08
N LYS A 10 -7.49 10.36 -8.38
CA LYS A 10 -7.91 10.69 -9.76
C LYS A 10 -7.26 11.95 -10.31
N LEU A 11 -6.82 12.85 -9.42
CA LEU A 11 -6.28 14.16 -9.76
C LEU A 11 -4.76 14.16 -9.99
N VAL A 12 -4.09 13.03 -9.77
CA VAL A 12 -2.62 12.93 -9.86
C VAL A 12 -2.21 11.84 -10.84
N ASP A 13 -0.95 11.91 -11.28
CA ASP A 13 -0.31 10.85 -12.08
C ASP A 13 0.42 9.83 -11.20
N TYR A 14 0.86 10.25 -10.01
CA TYR A 14 1.58 9.42 -9.03
C TYR A 14 1.12 9.79 -7.62
N ALA A 15 0.82 8.77 -6.82
CA ALA A 15 0.49 8.86 -5.42
C ALA A 15 1.50 8.03 -4.61
N LEU A 16 2.32 8.70 -3.80
CA LEU A 16 3.23 8.04 -2.88
C LEU A 16 2.50 7.77 -1.56
N ILE A 17 2.16 6.52 -1.31
CA ILE A 17 1.34 6.10 -0.17
C ILE A 17 2.21 5.36 0.84
N ASP A 18 1.96 5.60 2.12
CA ASP A 18 2.64 4.88 3.20
C ASP A 18 2.36 3.37 3.09
N GLY A 19 3.42 2.57 3.09
CA GLY A 19 3.36 1.11 3.10
C GLY A 19 4.22 0.54 4.21
N THR A 20 4.35 1.25 5.35
CA THR A 20 5.20 0.85 6.47
C THR A 20 4.93 -0.59 6.88
N PHE A 21 3.66 -0.94 7.03
CA PHE A 21 3.21 -2.28 7.40
C PHE A 21 2.22 -2.85 6.39
N TYR A 22 2.30 -4.16 6.16
CA TYR A 22 1.44 -4.88 5.26
C TYR A 22 0.05 -5.09 5.87
N ASN A 23 -0.03 -5.72 7.05
CA ASN A 23 -1.28 -5.94 7.78
C ASN A 23 -1.10 -6.07 9.32
N GLY A 24 0.11 -5.80 9.82
CA GLY A 24 0.39 -5.77 11.26
C GLY A 24 0.74 -7.14 11.86
N LEU A 25 0.51 -8.25 11.14
CA LEU A 25 0.96 -9.58 11.58
C LEU A 25 2.49 -9.70 11.64
N GLU A 26 3.21 -8.74 11.06
CA GLU A 26 4.66 -8.61 11.15
C GLU A 26 5.17 -7.88 12.41
N LEU A 27 4.27 -7.47 13.33
CA LEU A 27 4.61 -6.75 14.56
C LEU A 27 4.43 -7.63 15.80
N ASP A 28 5.32 -7.45 16.78
CA ASP A 28 5.18 -8.03 18.13
C ASP A 28 4.22 -7.21 19.04
N ARG A 29 3.51 -6.24 18.47
CA ARG A 29 2.58 -5.34 19.18
C ARG A 29 1.33 -5.11 18.35
N ASP A 30 0.27 -4.65 19.01
CA ASP A 30 -1.01 -4.40 18.36
C ASP A 30 -0.89 -3.22 17.38
N MET A 31 -1.35 -3.43 16.15
CA MET A 31 -1.34 -2.42 15.10
C MET A 31 -2.26 -1.24 15.42
N SER A 32 -3.32 -1.44 16.22
CA SER A 32 -4.24 -0.39 16.64
C SER A 32 -3.59 0.70 17.49
N GLU A 33 -2.42 0.42 18.09
CA GLU A 33 -1.60 1.42 18.79
C GLU A 33 -0.81 2.32 17.84
N ILE A 34 -0.77 1.98 16.54
CA ILE A 34 -0.06 2.69 15.49
C ILE A 34 -1.08 3.13 14.43
N PRO A 35 -1.54 4.40 14.42
CA PRO A 35 -2.54 4.87 13.47
C PRO A 35 -1.93 5.06 12.07
N HIS A 36 -1.64 3.95 11.38
CA HIS A 36 -1.21 3.90 9.99
C HIS A 36 -2.14 2.97 9.21
N PRO A 37 -2.66 3.40 8.06
CA PRO A 37 -3.34 2.49 7.16
C PRO A 37 -2.33 1.44 6.68
N SER A 38 -2.73 0.20 6.76
CA SER A 38 -1.97 -0.93 6.24
C SER A 38 -2.01 -0.97 4.71
N VAL A 39 -1.05 -1.67 4.10
CA VAL A 39 -1.10 -1.93 2.67
C VAL A 39 -2.39 -2.69 2.32
N GLU A 40 -2.78 -3.68 3.13
CA GLU A 40 -3.99 -4.48 2.91
C GLU A 40 -5.27 -3.62 2.86
N GLU A 41 -5.46 -2.69 3.81
CA GLU A 41 -6.58 -1.74 3.79
C GLU A 41 -6.56 -0.85 2.54
N THR A 42 -5.37 -0.43 2.10
CA THR A 42 -5.24 0.34 0.86
C THR A 42 -5.64 -0.50 -0.36
N LEU A 43 -5.24 -1.77 -0.41
CA LEU A 43 -5.65 -2.67 -1.49
C LEU A 43 -7.17 -2.83 -1.48
N GLU A 44 -7.79 -3.16 -0.35
CA GLU A 44 -9.24 -3.32 -0.22
C GLU A 44 -10.02 -2.09 -0.68
N LEU A 45 -9.57 -0.90 -0.31
CA LEU A 45 -10.19 0.37 -0.70
C LEU A 45 -10.15 0.59 -2.22
N PHE A 46 -9.04 0.22 -2.86
CA PHE A 46 -8.78 0.54 -4.27
C PHE A 46 -9.04 -0.61 -5.25
N LEU A 47 -9.23 -1.85 -4.80
CA LEU A 47 -9.40 -3.03 -5.66
C LEU A 47 -10.58 -2.89 -6.64
N ASN A 48 -11.63 -2.14 -6.26
CA ASN A 48 -12.78 -1.85 -7.12
C ASN A 48 -12.58 -0.65 -8.06
N GLN A 49 -11.49 0.11 -7.92
CA GLN A 49 -11.15 1.22 -8.81
C GLN A 49 -10.51 0.69 -10.10
N PRO A 50 -10.60 1.42 -11.23
CA PRO A 50 -9.93 1.05 -12.47
C PRO A 50 -8.43 0.83 -12.28
N VAL A 51 -7.86 -0.13 -13.03
CA VAL A 51 -6.40 -0.41 -13.01
C VAL A 51 -5.57 0.85 -13.25
N VAL A 52 -6.03 1.78 -14.09
CA VAL A 52 -5.34 3.05 -14.34
C VAL A 52 -5.20 3.92 -13.10
N GLU A 53 -6.17 3.86 -12.16
CA GLU A 53 -6.10 4.58 -10.90
C GLU A 53 -5.18 3.86 -9.90
N ARG A 54 -5.28 2.53 -9.83
CA ARG A 54 -4.43 1.72 -8.95
C ARG A 54 -2.95 1.85 -9.33
N ASN A 55 -2.65 1.91 -10.63
CA ASN A 55 -1.29 2.01 -11.16
C ASN A 55 -0.59 3.33 -10.78
N LYS A 56 -1.34 4.32 -10.29
CA LYS A 56 -0.77 5.57 -9.76
C LYS A 56 -0.22 5.40 -8.34
N ILE A 57 -0.63 4.36 -7.62
CA ILE A 57 -0.24 4.14 -6.23
C ILE A 57 1.13 3.47 -6.17
N TYR A 58 2.04 4.11 -5.44
CA TYR A 58 3.38 3.60 -5.13
C TYR A 58 3.55 3.55 -3.62
N PHE A 59 3.66 2.34 -3.07
CA PHE A 59 3.95 2.15 -1.66
C PHE A 59 5.40 2.53 -1.35
N ILE A 60 5.57 3.39 -0.33
CA ILE A 60 6.87 3.89 0.16
C ILE A 60 7.03 3.61 1.67
N HIS A 61 8.20 3.92 2.21
CA HIS A 61 8.51 3.79 3.64
C HIS A 61 8.35 2.37 4.21
N ILE A 62 8.61 1.37 3.38
CA ILE A 62 8.42 -0.04 3.72
C ILE A 62 9.33 -0.45 4.89
N ASN A 63 8.73 -0.92 6.00
CA ASN A 63 9.49 -1.39 7.14
C ASN A 63 10.26 -2.67 6.81
N HIS A 64 11.38 -2.91 7.49
CA HIS A 64 12.21 -4.10 7.32
C HIS A 64 11.48 -5.42 7.64
N THR A 65 10.44 -5.38 8.48
CA THR A 65 9.60 -6.54 8.80
C THR A 65 8.50 -6.81 7.77
N ASN A 66 8.23 -5.85 6.87
CA ASN A 66 7.15 -5.96 5.91
C ASN A 66 7.46 -7.05 4.85
N PRO A 67 6.56 -8.03 4.62
CA PRO A 67 6.78 -9.13 3.69
C PRO A 67 7.00 -8.70 2.23
N ILE A 68 6.61 -7.49 1.86
CA ILE A 68 6.83 -6.90 0.53
C ILE A 68 8.32 -6.90 0.15
N LEU A 69 9.21 -6.61 1.10
CA LEU A 69 10.65 -6.49 0.81
C LEU A 69 11.30 -7.82 0.40
N THR A 70 10.86 -8.90 1.03
CA THR A 70 11.39 -10.25 0.77
C THR A 70 10.56 -11.01 -0.26
N ASN A 71 9.47 -10.41 -0.75
CA ASN A 71 8.43 -11.08 -1.51
C ASN A 71 7.98 -12.40 -0.85
N LYS A 72 7.91 -12.39 0.49
CA LYS A 72 7.52 -13.57 1.25
C LYS A 72 6.11 -13.98 0.83
N ASN A 73 5.92 -15.26 0.54
CA ASN A 73 4.65 -15.82 0.06
C ASN A 73 4.11 -15.17 -1.23
N GLY A 74 4.95 -14.50 -2.04
CA GLY A 74 4.50 -13.84 -3.28
C GLY A 74 3.69 -12.56 -3.05
N VAL A 75 3.72 -11.97 -1.85
CA VAL A 75 2.93 -10.77 -1.50
C VAL A 75 3.19 -9.61 -2.45
N LYS A 76 4.46 -9.39 -2.83
CA LYS A 76 4.80 -8.29 -3.72
C LYS A 76 4.27 -8.54 -5.13
N ASP A 77 4.45 -9.76 -5.64
CA ASP A 77 3.94 -10.13 -6.96
C ASP A 77 2.41 -10.01 -7.02
N LEU A 78 1.73 -10.36 -5.93
CA LEU A 78 0.28 -10.20 -5.80
C LEU A 78 -0.14 -8.72 -5.91
N ILE A 79 0.51 -7.85 -5.14
CA ILE A 79 0.27 -6.40 -5.16
C ILE A 79 0.48 -5.84 -6.57
N GLU A 80 1.60 -6.18 -7.20
CA GLU A 80 1.92 -5.74 -8.57
C GLU A 80 0.91 -6.30 -9.59
N SER A 81 0.44 -7.54 -9.41
CA SER A 81 -0.59 -8.15 -10.28
C SER A 81 -1.96 -7.46 -10.20
N TYR A 82 -2.26 -6.81 -9.07
CA TYR A 82 -3.46 -5.99 -8.93
C TYR A 82 -3.30 -4.59 -9.55
N GLY A 83 -2.12 -4.25 -10.05
CA GLY A 83 -1.83 -2.95 -10.67
C GLY A 83 -1.49 -1.88 -9.65
N PHE A 84 -0.84 -2.24 -8.55
CA PHE A 84 -0.20 -1.29 -7.63
C PHE A 84 1.32 -1.37 -7.81
N ASN A 85 2.05 -0.40 -7.26
CA ASN A 85 3.51 -0.37 -7.37
C ASN A 85 4.17 -0.33 -6.00
N VAL A 86 5.38 -0.88 -5.94
CA VAL A 86 6.25 -0.80 -4.76
C VAL A 86 7.51 -0.04 -5.14
N ALA A 87 7.76 1.08 -4.47
CA ALA A 87 8.96 1.87 -4.69
C ALA A 87 10.22 1.07 -4.29
N LYS A 88 11.31 1.27 -5.03
CA LYS A 88 12.63 0.69 -4.75
C LYS A 88 13.63 1.81 -4.54
N ARG A 89 14.62 1.56 -3.68
CA ARG A 89 15.78 2.44 -3.55
C ARG A 89 16.56 2.44 -4.88
N GLY A 90 16.85 3.64 -5.39
CA GLY A 90 17.69 3.85 -6.57
C GLY A 90 19.17 3.94 -6.25
#